data_AF-A0A7U4K2H7-F1
#
_entry.id   AF-A0A7U4K2H7-F1
#
_cell.length_a   1.000
_cell.length_b   1.000
_cell.length_c   1.000
_cell.angle_alpha   90.00
_cell.angle_beta   90.00
_cell.angle_gamma   90.00
#
_symmetry.space_group_name_H-M   'P 1'
#
loop_
_entity.id
_entity.type
_entity.pdbx_description
1 polymer ?
#
loop_
_entity_poly.entity_id
_entity_poly.type
_entity_poly.pdbx_seq_one_letter_code
_entity_poly.pdbx_strand_id
1 'polypeptide(L)'
;MSSQISISIPSAVVTPKEFASLENVSIHTVYSWVKKGWLTLRPKRHAHSRSKILYAKYKKKQQSEIYGHSNIEINIDPLMPF
;
A
#
# COMPACT_ATOMS: atom_id res chain seq x y z
N MET A 1 -5.83 -24.71 12.40
CA MET A 1 -5.08 -23.64 13.09
C MET A 1 -4.97 -22.48 12.11
N SER A 2 -5.78 -21.43 12.27
CA SER A 2 -5.69 -20.23 11.42
C SER A 2 -4.48 -19.43 11.86
N SER A 3 -3.47 -19.30 10.99
CA SER A 3 -2.36 -18.38 11.18
C SER A 3 -2.90 -16.95 11.16
N GLN A 4 -2.80 -16.23 12.28
CA GLN A 4 -3.07 -14.79 12.32
C GLN A 4 -1.78 -14.06 11.97
N ILE A 5 -1.82 -13.26 10.91
CA ILE A 5 -0.64 -12.53 10.41
C ILE A 5 -0.94 -11.04 10.59
N SER A 6 -0.22 -10.43 11.52
CA SER A 6 -0.31 -9.00 11.80
C SER A 6 0.78 -8.26 11.04
N ILE A 7 0.41 -7.22 10.29
CA ILE A 7 1.35 -6.40 9.54
C ILE A 7 1.17 -4.96 9.97
N SER A 8 2.26 -4.36 10.45
CA SER A 8 2.29 -2.92 10.73
C SER A 8 2.65 -2.16 9.47
N ILE A 9 1.81 -1.20 9.10
CA ILE A 9 2.06 -0.24 8.03
C ILE A 9 2.06 1.18 8.62
N PRO A 10 2.89 2.10 8.10
CA PRO A 10 2.94 3.47 8.64
C PRO A 10 1.70 4.29 8.28
N SER A 11 1.01 3.93 7.20
CA SER A 11 -0.21 4.61 6.76
C SER A 11 -1.04 3.75 5.82
N ALA A 12 -2.36 3.81 5.96
CA ALA A 12 -3.27 3.10 5.05
C ALA A 12 -3.24 3.64 3.61
N VAL A 13 -2.90 4.92 3.46
CA VAL A 13 -2.90 5.65 2.20
C VAL A 13 -1.62 6.49 2.14
N VAL A 14 -0.89 6.39 1.04
CA VAL A 14 0.41 7.04 0.86
C VAL A 14 0.46 7.78 -0.47
N THR A 15 1.36 8.74 -0.59
CA THR A 15 1.69 9.37 -1.88
C THR A 15 2.59 8.45 -2.72
N PRO A 16 2.69 8.64 -4.06
CA PRO A 16 3.63 7.89 -4.89
C PRO A 16 5.09 8.00 -4.42
N LYS A 17 5.47 9.14 -3.85
CA LYS A 17 6.81 9.37 -3.30
C LYS A 17 7.02 8.56 -2.02
N GLU A 18 6.07 8.59 -1.09
CA GLU A 18 6.12 7.76 0.13
C GLU A 18 6.12 6.26 -0.22
N PHE A 19 5.29 5.83 -1.18
CA PHE A 19 5.28 4.45 -1.66
C PHE A 19 6.65 4.02 -2.19
N ALA A 20 7.28 4.88 -2.99
CA ALA A 20 8.62 4.65 -3.51
C ALA A 20 9.65 4.45 -2.39
N SER A 21 9.61 5.28 -1.35
CA SER A 21 10.46 5.13 -0.17
C SER A 21 10.18 3.83 0.58
N LEU A 22 8.90 3.49 0.82
CA LEU A 22 8.51 2.32 1.61
C LEU A 22 8.85 0.98 0.95
N GLU A 23 8.66 0.88 -0.37
CA GLU A 23 9.00 -0.33 -1.13
C GLU A 23 10.44 -0.31 -1.68
N ASN A 24 11.19 0.76 -1.41
CA ASN A 24 12.52 1.01 -1.95
C ASN A 24 12.59 0.86 -3.49
N VAL A 25 11.62 1.48 -4.17
CA VAL A 25 11.50 1.48 -5.64
C VAL A 25 11.54 2.91 -6.18
N SER A 26 11.91 3.08 -7.45
CA SER A 26 11.86 4.39 -8.08
C SER A 26 10.41 4.88 -8.23
N ILE A 27 10.20 6.20 -8.16
CA ILE A 27 8.88 6.79 -8.39
C ILE A 27 8.33 6.47 -9.80
N HIS A 28 9.22 6.32 -10.79
CA HIS A 28 8.86 5.90 -12.15
C HIS A 28 8.28 4.49 -12.18
N THR A 29 8.82 3.58 -11.36
CA THR A 29 8.29 2.23 -11.17
C THR A 29 6.88 2.29 -10.57
N VAL A 30 6.67 3.14 -9.57
CA VAL A 30 5.34 3.36 -8.96
C VAL A 30 4.32 3.82 -10.00
N TYR A 31 4.65 4.85 -10.79
CA TYR A 31 3.78 5.32 -11.86
C TYR A 31 3.52 4.25 -12.93
N SER A 32 4.53 3.42 -13.24
CA SER A 32 4.37 2.30 -14.17
C SER A 32 3.40 1.24 -13.61
N TRP A 33 3.49 0.92 -12.31
CA TRP A 33 2.58 -0.01 -11.65
C TRP A 33 1.15 0.53 -11.56
N VAL A 34 1.00 1.83 -11.31
CA VAL A 34 -0.30 2.52 -11.40
C VAL A 34 -0.87 2.40 -12.81
N LYS A 35 -0.08 2.68 -13.86
CA LYS A 35 -0.52 2.58 -15.26
C LYS A 35 -0.88 1.16 -15.66
N LYS A 36 -0.18 0.15 -15.12
CA LYS A 36 -0.48 -1.28 -15.29
C LYS A 36 -1.69 -1.76 -14.47
N GLY A 37 -2.26 -0.91 -13.60
CA GLY A 37 -3.41 -1.26 -12.76
C GLY A 37 -3.06 -2.09 -11.53
N TRP A 38 -1.78 -2.25 -11.19
CA TRP A 38 -1.32 -3.01 -10.02
C TRP A 38 -1.52 -2.24 -8.72
N LEU A 39 -1.46 -0.91 -8.78
CA LEU A 39 -1.70 -0.01 -7.66
C LEU A 39 -3.05 0.69 -7.81
N THR A 40 -3.90 0.57 -6.80
CA THR A 40 -5.17 1.30 -6.77
C THR A 40 -4.93 2.73 -6.28
N LEU A 41 -5.21 3.70 -7.15
CA LEU A 41 -5.29 5.10 -6.78
C LEU A 41 -6.64 5.40 -6.13
N ARG A 42 -6.63 6.20 -5.06
CA ARG A 42 -7.84 6.81 -4.53
C ARG A 42 -8.36 7.83 -5.54
N PRO A 43 -9.67 7.84 -5.85
CA PRO A 43 -10.24 8.82 -6.77
C PRO A 43 -9.94 10.24 -6.29
N LYS A 44 -9.51 11.09 -7.22
CA LYS A 44 -9.25 12.49 -6.94
C LYS A 44 -10.60 13.19 -6.72
N ARG A 45 -10.76 13.84 -5.56
CA ARG A 45 -11.95 14.67 -5.30
C ARG A 45 -11.93 15.98 -6.09
N HIS A 46 -10.73 16.48 -6.41
CA HIS A 46 -10.50 17.67 -7.23
C HIS A 46 -9.34 17.44 -8.21
N ALA A 47 -9.34 18.14 -9.36
CA ALA A 47 -8.29 18.02 -10.38
C ALA A 47 -6.87 18.28 -9.83
N HIS A 48 -6.74 19.21 -8.87
CA HIS A 48 -5.49 19.58 -8.22
C HIS A 48 -5.11 18.69 -7.01
N SER A 49 -5.96 17.71 -6.65
CA SER A 49 -5.66 16.83 -5.52
C SER A 49 -4.48 15.91 -5.85
N ARG A 50 -3.54 15.80 -4.90
CA ARG A 50 -2.41 14.85 -4.97
C ARG A 50 -2.95 13.43 -5.14
N SER A 51 -2.39 12.69 -6.09
CA SER A 51 -2.69 11.27 -6.26
C SER A 51 -2.30 10.52 -4.98
N LYS A 52 -3.20 9.70 -4.45
CA LYS A 52 -2.99 8.89 -3.26
C LYS A 52 -3.15 7.42 -3.62
N ILE A 53 -2.25 6.57 -3.14
CA ILE A 53 -2.23 5.12 -3.36
C ILE A 53 -2.78 4.44 -2.11
N LEU A 54 -3.66 3.47 -2.30
CA LEU A 54 -4.20 2.64 -1.21
C LEU A 54 -3.18 1.57 -0.79
N TYR A 55 -2.21 1.96 0.04
CA TYR A 55 -1.11 1.09 0.48
C TYR A 55 -1.59 -0.12 1.27
N ALA A 56 -2.53 0.07 2.20
CA ALA A 56 -3.11 -1.04 2.96
C ALA A 56 -3.70 -2.13 2.06
N LYS A 57 -4.40 -1.73 0.99
CA LYS A 57 -5.00 -2.66 0.03
C LYS A 57 -3.92 -3.44 -0.72
N TYR A 58 -2.85 -2.77 -1.14
CA TYR A 58 -1.71 -3.40 -1.80
C TYR A 58 -1.04 -4.44 -0.89
N LYS A 59 -0.69 -4.07 0.34
CA LYS A 59 -0.07 -5.00 1.30
C LYS A 59 -1.00 -6.15 1.65
N LYS A 60 -2.30 -5.90 1.86
CA LYS A 60 -3.28 -6.98 2.08
C LYS A 60 -3.29 -7.98 0.93
N LYS A 61 -3.30 -7.50 -0.31
CA LYS A 61 -3.31 -8.36 -1.50
C LYS A 61 -2.01 -9.17 -1.60
N GLN A 62 -0.86 -8.52 -1.45
CA GLN A 62 0.45 -9.18 -1.48
C GLN A 62 0.51 -10.32 -0.45
N GLN A 63 -0.03 -10.08 0.73
CA GLN A 63 0.02 -11.03 1.85
C GLN A 63 -1.01 -12.13 1.70
N SER A 64 -2.16 -11.83 1.11
CA SER A 64 -3.15 -12.84 0.74
C SER A 64 -2.61 -13.77 -0.36
N GLU A 65 -1.82 -13.26 -1.30
CA GLU A 65 -1.18 -14.07 -2.34
C GLU A 65 -0.07 -14.98 -1.75
N ILE A 66 0.68 -14.51 -0.75
CA ILE A 66 1.77 -15.28 -0.12
C ILE A 66 1.23 -16.32 0.87
N TYR A 67 0.30 -15.92 1.75
CA TYR A 67 -0.14 -16.70 2.91
C TYR A 67 -1.53 -17.33 2.75
N GLY A 68 -2.18 -17.16 1.60
CA GLY A 68 -3.48 -17.76 1.28
C GLY A 68 -4.61 -17.29 2.22
N HIS A 69 -5.40 -18.25 2.74
CA HIS A 69 -6.59 -18.03 3.59
C HIS A 69 -6.28 -17.59 5.03
N SER A 70 -5.08 -17.08 5.30
CA SER A 70 -4.69 -16.59 6.62
C SER A 70 -5.49 -15.32 6.98
N ASN A 71 -5.83 -15.15 8.26
CA ASN A 71 -6.45 -13.92 8.74
C ASN A 71 -5.39 -12.81 8.80
N ILE A 72 -5.44 -11.88 7.84
CA ILE A 72 -4.50 -10.76 7.71
C ILE A 72 -5.07 -9.55 8.46
N GLU A 73 -4.38 -9.17 9.53
CA GLU A 73 -4.68 -7.99 10.33
C GLU A 73 -3.69 -6.87 9.98
N ILE A 74 -4.20 -5.68 9.68
CA ILE A 74 -3.38 -4.53 9.28
C ILE A 74 -3.42 -3.52 10.42
N ASN A 75 -2.30 -3.39 11.12
CA ASN A 75 -2.10 -2.38 12.15
C ASN A 75 -1.50 -1.14 11.50
N ILE A 76 -2.09 0.02 11.76
CA ILE A 76 -1.59 1.30 11.24
C ILE A 76 -0.86 1.98 12.39
N ASP A 77 0.47 1.96 12.35
CA ASP A 77 1.33 2.54 13.39
C ASP A 77 1.99 3.82 12.84
N PRO A 78 1.43 5.01 13.10
CA PRO A 78 1.95 6.28 12.57
C PRO A 78 3.29 6.71 13.18
N LEU A 79 3.84 5.95 14.12
CA LEU A 79 5.10 6.23 14.81
C LEU A 79 6.33 5.59 14.14
N MET A 80 6.17 4.88 13.02
CA MET A 80 7.31 4.38 12.25
C MET A 80 7.91 5.50 11.37
N PRO A 81 9.19 5.88 11.56
CA PRO A 81 9.84 6.89 10.72
C PRO A 81 10.05 6.39 9.28
N PHE A 82 9.92 7.31 8.32
CA PHE A 82 10.08 7.10 6.87
C PHE A 82 11.52 7.24 6.38
#